data_AF-A0A4V1TS52-F1
#
_entry.id   AF-A0A4V1TS52-F1
#
_cell.length_a   1.000
_cell.length_b   1.000
_cell.length_c   1.000
_cell.angle_alpha   90.00
_cell.angle_beta   90.00
_cell.angle_gamma   90.00
#
_symmetry.space_group_name_H-M   'P 1'
#
loop_
_entity.id
_entity.type
_entity.pdbx_description
1 polymer ?
#
loop_
_entity_poly.entity_id
_entity_poly.type
_entity_poly.pdbx_seq_one_letter_code
_entity_poly.pdbx_strand_id
1 'polypeptide(L)' 'MSHEKYEEYQECIVACQACVVSCNHCAACCLQEPDVKHMVRCIGLDMDCAQACQLAVALMSGGSDFAPRACEL' A
#
# COMPACT_ATOMS: atom_id res chain seq x y z
N MET A 1 26.46 -0.08 -0.67
CA MET A 1 25.65 0.06 -1.89
C MET A 1 24.19 -0.39 -1.69
N SER A 2 23.88 -1.55 -1.08
CA SER A 2 22.47 -1.91 -0.77
C SER A 2 21.90 -1.20 0.45
N HIS A 3 22.74 -0.87 1.45
CA HIS A 3 22.31 -0.22 2.69
C HIS A 3 21.90 1.27 2.51
N GLU A 4 22.53 2.02 1.60
CA GLU A 4 22.18 3.43 1.33
C GLU A 4 20.82 3.59 0.65
N LYS A 5 20.51 2.73 -0.33
CA LYS A 5 19.20 2.74 -1.02
C LYS A 5 18.03 2.47 -0.08
N TYR A 6 18.23 1.70 0.99
CA TYR A 6 17.18 1.42 1.98
C TYR A 6 16.81 2.67 2.77
N GLU A 7 17.81 3.45 3.21
CA GLU A 7 17.58 4.68 3.98
C GLU A 7 16.84 5.75 3.15
N GLU A 8 17.08 5.80 1.84
CA GLU A 8 16.41 6.71 0.90
C GLU A 8 14.89 6.48 0.81
N TYR A 9 14.42 5.24 0.99
CA TYR A 9 13.00 4.91 0.88
C TYR A 9 12.27 4.79 2.21
N GLN A 10 12.93 5.07 3.32
CA GLN A 10 12.39 4.78 4.65
C GLN A 10 11.04 5.47 4.91
N GLU A 11 10.90 6.74 4.52
CA GLU A 11 9.64 7.48 4.65
C GLU A 11 8.52 6.87 3.79
N CYS A 12 8.87 6.47 2.57
CA CYS A 12 7.95 5.87 1.61
C CYS A 12 7.48 4.49 2.08
N ILE A 13 8.39 3.67 2.61
CA ILE A 13 8.09 2.37 3.21
C ILE A 13 7.10 2.54 4.38
N VAL A 14 7.36 3.47 5.29
CA VAL A 14 6.49 3.73 6.45
C VAL A 14 5.10 4.21 5.98
N ALA A 15 5.05 5.11 5.00
CA ALA A 15 3.79 5.60 4.44
C ALA A 15 2.98 4.47 3.77
N CYS A 16 3.61 3.64 2.94
CA CYS A 16 2.95 2.49 2.31
C CYS A 16 2.46 1.48 3.35
N GLN A 17 3.24 1.17 4.39
CA GLN A 17 2.80 0.28 5.47
C GLN A 17 1.58 0.83 6.21
N ALA A 18 1.57 2.14 6.53
CA ALA A 18 0.42 2.79 7.13
C ALA A 18 -0.81 2.74 6.20
N CYS A 19 -0.62 2.98 4.90
CA CYS A 19 -1.66 2.90 3.90
C CYS A 19 -2.29 1.51 3.82
N VAL A 20 -1.48 0.44 3.84
CA VAL A 20 -1.99 -0.95 3.86
C VAL A 20 -2.92 -1.18 5.04
N VAL A 21 -2.55 -0.71 6.23
CA VAL A 21 -3.39 -0.85 7.43
C VAL A 21 -4.70 -0.07 7.26
N SER A 22 -4.61 1.18 6.77
CA SER A 22 -5.78 2.03 6.53
C SER A 22 -6.73 1.44 5.48
N CYS A 23 -6.24 0.99 4.33
CA CYS A 23 -7.06 0.40 3.27
C CYS A 23 -7.74 -0.89 3.73
N ASN A 24 -7.03 -1.78 4.43
CA ASN A 24 -7.66 -2.98 4.99
C ASN A 24 -8.73 -2.64 6.03
N HIS A 25 -8.49 -1.62 6.86
CA HIS A 25 -9.49 -1.13 7.81
C HIS A 25 -10.71 -0.55 7.08
N CYS A 26 -10.51 0.28 6.06
CA CYS A 26 -11.57 0.86 5.23
C CYS A 26 -12.41 -0.22 4.55
N ALA A 27 -11.79 -1.23 3.95
CA ALA A 27 -12.50 -2.36 3.36
C ALA A 27 -13.35 -3.11 4.40
N ALA A 28 -12.80 -3.36 5.59
CA ALA A 28 -13.53 -4.02 6.68
C ALA A 28 -14.71 -3.19 7.21
N CYS A 29 -14.57 -1.86 7.24
CA CYS A 29 -15.66 -0.94 7.57
C CYS A 29 -16.73 -0.92 6.46
N CYS A 30 -16.33 -0.87 5.19
CA CYS A 30 -17.24 -0.89 4.04
C CYS A 30 -18.13 -2.13 4.01
N LEU A 31 -17.62 -3.28 4.47
CA LEU A 31 -18.39 -4.52 4.60
C LEU A 31 -19.48 -4.46 5.67
N GLN A 32 -19.42 -3.50 6.60
CA GLN A 32 -20.39 -3.30 7.69
C GLN A 32 -21.41 -2.21 7.36
N GLU A 33 -21.30 -1.54 6.20
CA GLU A 33 -22.24 -0.52 5.79
C GLU A 33 -23.64 -1.10 5.49
N PRO A 34 -24.73 -0.36 5.81
CA PRO A 34 -26.09 -0.84 5.59
C PRO A 34 -26.40 -1.20 4.13
N ASP A 35 -25.76 -0.53 3.17
CA ASP A 35 -25.83 -0.87 1.75
C ASP A 35 -24.44 -1.18 1.18
N VAL A 36 -23.95 -2.38 1.48
CA VAL A 36 -22.66 -2.90 0.98
C VAL A 36 -22.60 -2.96 -0.56
N LYS A 37 -23.72 -3.02 -1.28
CA LYS A 37 -23.71 -3.05 -2.76
C LYS A 37 -23.20 -1.73 -3.32
N HIS A 38 -23.49 -0.61 -2.67
CA HIS A 38 -22.91 0.69 -3.03
C HIS A 38 -21.42 0.78 -2.72
N MET A 39 -20.90 -0.03 -1.79
CA MET A 39 -19.49 -0.04 -1.39
C MET A 39 -18.60 -0.96 -2.20
N VAL A 40 -19.14 -1.79 -3.12
CA VAL A 40 -18.36 -2.77 -3.90
C VAL A 40 -17.13 -2.14 -4.58
N ARG A 41 -17.29 -0.96 -5.18
CA ARG A 41 -16.17 -0.26 -5.82
C ARG A 41 -15.15 0.25 -4.80
N CYS A 42 -15.59 0.73 -3.64
CA CYS A 42 -14.70 1.18 -2.56
C CYS A 42 -13.86 0.01 -2.05
N ILE A 43 -14.50 -1.12 -1.73
CA ILE A 43 -13.83 -2.34 -1.29
C ILE A 43 -12.81 -2.82 -2.32
N GLY A 44 -13.17 -2.81 -3.61
CA GLY A 44 -12.23 -3.14 -4.70
C GLY A 44 -11.01 -2.24 -4.71
N LEU A 45 -11.21 -0.92 -4.65
CA LEU A 45 -10.11 0.05 -4.62
C LEU A 45 -9.23 -0.06 -3.37
N ASP A 46 -9.83 -0.30 -2.20
CA ASP A 46 -9.09 -0.51 -0.95
C ASP A 46 -8.19 -1.75 -1.05
N MET A 47 -8.69 -2.85 -1.62
CA MET A 47 -7.89 -4.06 -1.84
C MET A 47 -6.75 -3.83 -2.84
N ASP A 48 -7.03 -3.20 -3.98
CA ASP A 48 -6.02 -2.88 -4.99
C ASP A 48 -4.92 -1.97 -4.42
N CYS A 49 -5.32 -0.94 -3.66
CA CYS A 49 -4.40 -0.02 -3.00
C CYS A 49 -3.51 -0.72 -1.96
N ALA A 50 -4.10 -1.57 -1.12
CA ALA A 50 -3.34 -2.36 -0.15
C ALA A 50 -2.32 -3.28 -0.83
N GLN A 51 -2.68 -3.94 -1.93
CA GLN A 51 -1.77 -4.79 -2.69
C GLN A 51 -0.65 -4.00 -3.38
N ALA A 52 -0.96 -2.85 -3.97
CA ALA A 52 0.03 -1.97 -4.58
C ALA A 52 1.05 -1.47 -3.55
N CYS A 53 0.59 -1.03 -2.38
CA CYS A 53 1.46 -0.58 -1.30
C CYS A 53 2.32 -1.72 -0.72
N GLN A 54 1.77 -2.94 -0.60
CA GLN A 54 2.55 -4.11 -0.18
C GLN A 54 3.67 -4.44 -1.16
N LEU A 55 3.38 -4.40 -2.48
CA LEU A 55 4.40 -4.59 -3.50
C LEU A 55 5.47 -3.50 -3.42
N ALA A 56 5.08 -2.24 -3.24
CA ALA A 56 6.01 -1.12 -3.13
C ALA A 56 6.99 -1.30 -1.96
N VAL A 57 6.48 -1.67 -0.78
CA VAL A 57 7.29 -1.98 0.40
C VAL A 57 8.30 -3.09 0.10
N ALA A 58 7.87 -4.17 -0.57
CA ALA A 58 8.74 -5.27 -0.92
C ALA A 58 9.86 -4.86 -1.89
N LEU A 59 9.54 -4.05 -2.90
CA LEU A 59 10.52 -3.56 -3.88
C LEU A 59 11.53 -2.59 -3.25
N MET A 60 11.08 -1.66 -2.42
CA MET A 60 11.93 -0.68 -1.74
C MET A 60 12.82 -1.35 -0.68
N SER A 61 12.25 -2.18 0.20
CA SER A 61 13.02 -2.86 1.25
C SER A 61 13.98 -3.92 0.70
N GLY A 62 13.65 -4.54 -0.44
CA GLY A 62 14.51 -5.49 -1.14
C GLY A 62 15.60 -4.85 -2.01
N GLY A 63 15.64 -3.52 -2.12
CA GLY A 63 16.63 -2.81 -2.94
C GLY A 63 16.48 -3.03 -4.46
N SER A 64 15.27 -3.27 -4.93
CA SER A 64 14.97 -3.52 -6.35
C SER A 64 15.30 -2.31 -7.23
N ASP A 65 15.70 -2.54 -8.49
CA ASP A 65 15.83 -1.49 -9.50
C ASP A 65 14.48 -0.82 -9.84
N PHE A 66 13.36 -1.44 -9.47
CA PHE A 66 12.02 -0.86 -9.59
C PHE A 66 11.61 0.02 -8.40
N ALA A 67 12.42 0.09 -7.34
CA ALA A 67 12.11 0.87 -6.14
C ALA A 67 11.77 2.35 -6.41
N PRO A 68 12.46 3.09 -7.30
CA PRO A 68 12.10 4.48 -7.60
C PRO A 68 10.67 4.60 -8.13
N ARG A 69 10.30 3.73 -9.09
CA ARG A 69 8.97 3.76 -9.70
C ARG A 69 7.88 3.29 -8.75
N ALA A 70 8.23 2.42 -7.81
CA ALA A 70 7.30 1.96 -6.78
C ALA A 70 7.01 3.05 -5.74
N CYS A 71 7.95 3.97 -5.50
CA CYS A 71 7.76 5.09 -4.56
C CYS A 71 7.03 6.30 -5.18
N GLU A 72 6.72 6.25 -6.47
CA GLU A 72 5.89 7.27 -7.16
C GLU A 72 4.38 6.99 -7.07
N LEU A 73 3.98 5.86 -6.45
CA LEU A 73 2.58 5.44 -6.30
C LEU A 73 1.73 6.38 -5.45
#